data_AF-S9WLG6-F1
#
_entry.id   AF-S9WLG6-F1
#
_cell.length_a   1.000
_cell.length_b   1.000
_cell.length_c   1.000
_cell.angle_alpha   90.00
_cell.angle_beta   90.00
_cell.angle_gamma   90.00
#
_symmetry.space_group_name_H-M   'P 1'
#
loop_
_entity.id
_entity.type
_entity.pdbx_description
1 polymer ?
#
loop_
_entity_poly.entity_id
_entity_poly.type
_entity_poly.pdbx_seq_one_letter_code
_entity_poly.pdbx_strand_id
1 'polypeptide(L)'
;MSSDSPVNVRVSAGKRKYAYVDFTKHRLHEGASEIVVSGLGSAIADAVSVVELLKNQGLVVVKKIRTSRGDVEEARSNYVDKIEITVAKTADFEAKYAEQQKAREEAAAAKEASA
;
A
#
# COMPACT_ATOMS: atom_id res chain seq x y z
N MET A 1 9.32 19.00 10.48
CA MET A 1 8.17 18.50 11.25
C MET A 1 8.12 16.98 11.05
N SER A 2 8.88 16.24 11.87
CA SER A 2 8.92 14.78 11.78
C SER A 2 7.80 14.24 12.65
N SER A 3 6.63 13.97 12.06
CA SER A 3 5.63 13.15 12.76
C SER A 3 6.17 11.72 12.77
N ASP A 4 6.68 11.29 13.92
CA ASP A 4 7.34 10.00 14.17
C ASP A 4 6.39 8.78 14.07
N SER A 5 5.15 9.00 13.61
CA SER A 5 4.17 7.95 13.39
C SER A 5 4.25 7.46 11.95
N PRO A 6 4.42 6.15 11.71
CA PRO A 6 4.44 5.60 10.36
C PRO A 6 3.11 5.85 9.66
N VAL A 7 3.16 6.27 8.40
CA VAL A 7 1.97 6.54 7.59
C VAL A 7 1.18 5.24 7.43
N ASN A 8 -0.11 5.28 7.79
CA ASN A 8 -0.98 4.11 7.73
C ASN A 8 -1.90 4.17 6.50
N VAL A 9 -1.72 3.22 5.59
CA VAL A 9 -2.59 2.96 4.44
C VAL A 9 -3.69 1.99 4.87
N ARG A 10 -4.89 2.52 5.08
CA ARG A 10 -6.07 1.73 5.47
C ARG A 10 -6.79 1.19 4.24
N VAL A 11 -6.66 -0.11 4.02
CA VAL A 11 -7.36 -0.85 2.98
C VAL A 11 -8.77 -1.15 3.45
N SER A 12 -9.76 -0.78 2.63
CA SER A 12 -11.17 -1.01 2.89
C SER A 12 -11.78 -1.88 1.79
N ALA A 13 -12.71 -2.74 2.15
CA ALA A 13 -13.42 -3.61 1.21
C ALA A 13 -14.16 -2.79 0.14
N GLY A 14 -14.29 -3.35 -1.07
CA GLY A 14 -15.04 -2.74 -2.18
C GLY A 14 -14.33 -1.60 -2.92
N LYS A 15 -13.11 -1.23 -2.52
CA LYS A 15 -12.28 -0.26 -3.25
C LYS A 15 -11.27 -0.95 -4.16
N ARG A 16 -10.76 -0.21 -5.15
CA ARG A 16 -9.78 -0.73 -6.13
C ARG A 16 -8.43 -0.96 -5.47
N LYS A 17 -7.99 -2.22 -5.36
CA LYS A 17 -6.69 -2.64 -4.81
C LYS A 17 -5.48 -1.86 -5.36
N TYR A 18 -5.46 -1.58 -6.67
CA TYR A 18 -4.37 -0.84 -7.32
C TYR A 18 -4.25 0.61 -6.84
N ALA A 19 -5.33 1.24 -6.38
CA ALA A 19 -5.25 2.59 -5.83
C ALA A 19 -4.41 2.63 -4.53
N TYR A 20 -4.49 1.58 -3.70
CA TYR A 20 -3.67 1.46 -2.50
C TYR A 20 -2.21 1.15 -2.81
N VAL A 21 -1.97 0.36 -3.86
CA VAL A 21 -0.61 0.11 -4.38
C VAL A 21 0.03 1.43 -4.80
N ASP A 22 -0.64 2.21 -5.65
CA ASP A 22 -0.13 3.48 -6.15
C ASP A 22 0.07 4.50 -5.02
N PHE A 23 -0.90 4.59 -4.10
CA PHE A 23 -0.78 5.46 -2.92
C PHE A 23 0.41 5.09 -2.05
N THR A 24 0.64 3.79 -1.81
CA THR A 24 1.78 3.32 -1.01
C THR A 24 3.11 3.68 -1.66
N LYS A 25 3.23 3.49 -2.99
CA LYS A 25 4.44 3.91 -3.73
C LYS A 25 4.68 5.40 -3.59
N HIS A 26 3.65 6.21 -3.80
CA HIS A 26 3.75 7.65 -3.75
C HIS A 26 4.19 8.14 -2.36
N ARG A 27 3.61 7.62 -1.28
CA ARG A 27 4.03 7.96 0.09
C ARG A 27 5.47 7.56 0.39
N LEU A 28 5.91 6.39 -0.06
CA LEU A 28 7.31 5.95 0.07
C LEU A 28 8.26 6.88 -0.71
N HIS A 29 7.87 7.29 -1.91
CA HIS A 29 8.66 8.22 -2.72
C HIS A 29 8.76 9.63 -2.10
N GLU A 30 7.67 10.14 -1.52
CA GLU A 30 7.63 11.45 -0.84
C GLU A 30 8.51 11.53 0.43
N GLY A 31 9.08 10.40 0.89
CA GLY A 31 10.06 10.37 1.97
C GLY A 31 9.64 9.58 3.20
N ALA A 32 8.48 8.90 3.19
CA ALA A 32 8.16 7.95 4.25
C ALA A 32 9.18 6.80 4.26
N SER A 33 9.83 6.58 5.41
CA SER A 33 10.76 5.47 5.61
C SER A 33 10.03 4.12 5.65
N GLU A 34 8.89 4.09 6.34
CA GLU A 34 8.05 2.93 6.52
C GLU A 34 6.57 3.29 6.36
N ILE A 35 5.81 2.34 5.81
CA ILE A 35 4.36 2.43 5.66
C ILE A 35 3.73 1.23 6.37
N VAL A 36 2.63 1.46 7.09
CA VAL A 36 1.79 0.39 7.62
C VAL A 36 0.59 0.22 6.70
N VAL A 37 0.48 -0.93 6.02
CA VAL A 37 -0.72 -1.31 5.29
C VAL A 37 -1.63 -2.10 6.24
N SER A 38 -2.83 -1.59 6.49
CA SER A 38 -3.77 -2.23 7.42
C SER A 38 -5.11 -2.57 6.76
N GLY A 39 -5.77 -3.61 7.27
CA GLY A 39 -7.08 -4.06 6.78
C GLY A 39 -7.89 -4.70 7.90
N LEU A 40 -9.22 -4.54 7.84
CA LEU A 40 -10.18 -5.10 8.79
C LEU A 40 -11.10 -6.12 8.11
N GLY A 41 -11.37 -7.24 8.77
CA GLY A 41 -12.29 -8.28 8.29
C GLY A 41 -11.95 -8.76 6.88
N SER A 42 -12.90 -8.67 5.96
CA SER A 42 -12.69 -9.09 4.55
C SER A 42 -11.61 -8.30 3.82
N ALA A 43 -11.29 -7.07 4.25
CA ALA A 43 -10.24 -6.25 3.64
C ALA A 43 -8.82 -6.75 3.97
N ILE A 44 -8.66 -7.72 4.89
CA ILE A 44 -7.37 -8.35 5.18
C ILE A 44 -6.77 -8.98 3.92
N ALA A 45 -7.59 -9.68 3.12
CA ALA A 45 -7.11 -10.33 1.89
C ALA A 45 -6.59 -9.31 0.87
N ASP A 46 -7.27 -8.17 0.74
CA ASP A 46 -6.84 -7.08 -0.13
C ASP A 46 -5.56 -6.41 0.40
N ALA A 47 -5.43 -6.22 1.73
CA ALA A 47 -4.21 -5.67 2.34
C ALA A 47 -2.99 -6.55 2.06
N VAL A 48 -3.13 -7.88 2.21
CA VAL A 48 -2.08 -8.85 1.85
C VAL A 48 -1.77 -8.77 0.35
N SER A 49 -2.80 -8.74 -0.50
CA SER A 49 -2.62 -8.66 -1.96
C SER A 49 -1.89 -7.38 -2.40
N VAL A 50 -2.20 -6.24 -1.78
CA VAL A 50 -1.51 -4.96 -2.03
C VAL A 50 -0.02 -5.08 -1.71
N VAL A 51 0.33 -5.66 -0.56
CA VAL A 51 1.73 -5.85 -0.16
C VAL A 51 2.45 -6.84 -1.09
N GLU A 52 1.81 -7.95 -1.46
CA GLU A 52 2.41 -8.92 -2.38
C GLU A 52 2.64 -8.33 -3.78
N LEU A 53 1.72 -7.49 -4.29
CA LEU A 53 1.94 -6.77 -5.54
C LEU A 53 3.18 -5.86 -5.48
N LEU A 54 3.35 -5.12 -4.39
CA LEU A 54 4.52 -4.23 -4.20
C LEU A 54 5.83 -5.02 -4.07
N LYS A 55 5.80 -6.18 -3.40
CA LYS A 55 6.96 -7.09 -3.29
C LYS A 55 7.33 -7.70 -4.63
N ASN A 56 6.34 -8.15 -5.40
CA ASN A 56 6.57 -8.75 -6.73
C ASN A 56 7.09 -7.73 -7.74
N GLN A 57 6.78 -6.45 -7.55
CA GLN A 57 7.39 -5.33 -8.29
C GLN A 57 8.81 -4.99 -7.80
N GLY A 58 9.28 -5.67 -6.74
CA GLY A 58 10.60 -5.46 -6.16
C GLY A 58 10.79 -4.07 -5.56
N LEU A 59 9.71 -3.42 -5.12
CA LEU A 59 9.72 -2.06 -4.56
C LEU A 59 9.89 -2.08 -3.04
N VAL A 60 9.26 -3.02 -2.35
CA VAL A 60 9.19 -3.02 -0.88
C VAL A 60 9.67 -4.33 -0.26
N VAL A 61 10.12 -4.24 0.99
CA VAL A 61 10.36 -5.38 1.87
C VAL A 61 9.41 -5.32 3.07
N VAL A 62 8.96 -6.48 3.55
CA VAL A 62 8.14 -6.57 4.76
C VAL A 62 9.04 -6.57 5.98
N LYS A 63 8.78 -5.65 6.91
CA LYS A 63 9.51 -5.53 8.19
C LYS A 63 8.78 -6.24 9.33
N LYS A 64 7.45 -6.12 9.37
CA LYS A 64 6.63 -6.67 10.44
C LYS A 64 5.23 -7.00 9.95
N ILE A 65 4.67 -8.09 10.45
CA ILE A 65 3.25 -8.43 10.29
C ILE A 65 2.67 -8.59 11.69
N ARG A 66 1.54 -7.94 11.94
CA ARG A 66 0.79 -8.08 13.18
C ARG A 66 -0.68 -8.32 12.86
N THR A 67 -1.26 -9.30 13.53
CA THR A 67 -2.72 -9.50 13.56
C THR A 67 -3.24 -9.19 14.95
N SER A 68 -4.41 -8.56 15.04
CA SER A 68 -5.07 -8.25 16.29
C SER A 68 -6.59 -8.25 16.10
N ARG A 69 -7.32 -8.10 17.20
CA ARG A 69 -8.74 -7.73 17.14
C ARG A 69 -8.86 -6.20 17.18
N GLY A 70 -9.49 -5.62 16.17
CA GLY A 70 -9.86 -4.21 16.11
C GLY A 70 -11.22 -3.98 16.76
N ASP A 71 -11.33 -2.86 17.46
CA ASP A 71 -12.59 -2.38 18.02
C ASP A 71 -13.36 -1.60 16.94
N VAL A 72 -14.64 -1.90 16.77
CA VAL A 72 -15.53 -1.27 15.81
C VAL A 72 -16.86 -1.06 16.50
N GLU A 73 -17.17 0.19 16.88
CA GLU A 73 -18.40 0.55 17.63
C GLU A 73 -19.70 0.05 16.97
N GLU A 74 -19.72 -0.11 15.64
CA GLU A 74 -20.90 -0.51 14.87
C GLU A 74 -21.06 -2.02 14.64
N ALA A 75 -20.10 -2.85 15.07
CA ALA A 75 -20.14 -4.29 14.82
C ALA A 75 -20.98 -5.05 15.87
N ARG A 76 -21.89 -5.93 15.42
CA ARG A 76 -22.73 -6.79 16.30
C ARG A 76 -21.92 -7.73 17.22
N SER A 77 -20.66 -7.96 16.87
CA SER A 77 -19.63 -8.61 17.68
C SER A 77 -18.57 -7.54 17.92
N ASN A 78 -18.29 -7.21 19.19
CA ASN A 78 -17.42 -6.11 19.63
C ASN A 78 -15.97 -6.14 19.11
N TYR A 79 -15.62 -7.10 18.24
CA TYR A 79 -14.29 -7.27 17.68
C TYR A 79 -14.33 -7.73 16.23
N VAL A 80 -13.51 -7.09 15.39
CA VAL A 80 -13.26 -7.46 13.99
C VAL A 80 -11.78 -7.76 13.83
N ASP A 81 -11.40 -8.83 13.14
CA ASP A 81 -9.98 -9.13 12.92
C ASP A 81 -9.31 -8.02 12.11
N LYS A 82 -8.07 -7.69 12.48
CA LYS A 82 -7.25 -6.63 11.89
C LYS A 82 -5.88 -7.19 11.53
N ILE A 83 -5.38 -6.81 10.36
CA ILE A 83 -3.98 -6.99 9.98
C ILE A 83 -3.28 -5.63 9.85
N GLU A 84 -2.01 -5.59 10.22
CA GLU A 84 -1.09 -4.48 10.01
C GLU A 84 0.24 -5.03 9.47
N ILE A 85 0.65 -4.58 8.29
CA ILE A 85 1.86 -5.01 7.62
C ILE A 85 2.76 -3.78 7.43
N THR A 86 3.87 -3.73 8.14
CA THR A 86 4.88 -2.69 7.98
C THR A 86 5.80 -3.04 6.82
N VAL A 87 5.89 -2.13 5.84
CA VAL A 87 6.75 -2.25 4.66
C VAL A 87 7.72 -1.07 4.60
N ALA A 88 8.91 -1.34 4.05
CA ALA A 88 9.96 -0.35 3.84
C ALA A 88 10.47 -0.41 2.40
N LYS A 89 11.13 0.67 1.95
CA LYS A 89 11.77 0.71 0.62
C LYS A 89 12.84 -0.39 0.48
N THR A 90 12.92 -0.95 -0.72
CA THR A 90 14.12 -1.67 -1.17
C THR A 90 15.23 -0.69 -1.54
N ALA A 91 16.47 -1.18 -1.69
CA ALA A 91 17.59 -0.35 -2.15
C ALA A 91 17.34 0.26 -3.54
N ASP A 92 16.68 -0.50 -4.43
CA ASP A 92 16.42 -0.11 -5.82
C ASP A 92 15.08 0.63 -6.00
N PHE A 93 14.43 1.04 -4.91
CA PHE A 93 13.07 1.59 -4.97
C PHE A 93 12.98 2.80 -5.90
N GLU A 94 13.85 3.79 -5.76
CA GLU A 94 13.77 5.04 -6.53
C GLU A 94 13.98 4.79 -8.02
N ALA A 95 14.92 3.90 -8.38
CA ALA A 95 15.18 3.53 -9.78
C ALA A 95 13.96 2.85 -10.41
N LYS A 96 13.38 1.84 -9.74
CA LYS A 96 12.21 1.11 -10.24
C LYS A 96 10.95 1.97 -10.25
N TYR A 97 10.80 2.87 -9.28
CA TYR A 97 9.68 3.80 -9.24
C TYR A 97 9.74 4.78 -10.43
N ALA A 98 10.91 5.36 -10.71
CA ALA A 98 11.11 6.24 -11.85
C ALA A 98 10.87 5.52 -13.19
N GLU A 99 11.36 4.29 -13.34
CA GLU A 99 11.11 3.45 -14.53
C GLU A 99 9.61 3.24 -14.75
N GLN A 100 8.86 2.93 -13.68
CA GLN A 100 7.41 2.75 -13.76
C GLN A 100 6.66 4.04 -14.10
N GLN A 101 7.08 5.20 -13.60
CA GLN A 101 6.46 6.49 -13.96
C GLN A 101 6.67 6.79 -15.43
N LYS A 102 7.90 6.63 -15.92
CA LYS A 102 8.23 6.84 -17.33
C LYS A 102 7.38 5.94 -18.24
N ALA A 103 7.30 4.64 -17.93
CA ALA A 103 6.49 3.70 -18.72
C ALA A 103 4.99 4.08 -18.71
N ARG A 104 4.48 4.64 -17.60
CA ARG A 104 3.09 5.10 -17.50
C ARG A 104 2.84 6.36 -18.34
N GLU A 105 3.77 7.31 -18.33
CA GLU A 105 3.71 8.54 -19.14
C GLU A 105 3.75 8.21 -20.63
N GLU A 106 4.65 7.32 -21.05
CA GLU A 106 4.73 6.85 -22.44
C GLU A 106 3.43 6.16 -22.89
N ALA A 107 2.85 5.33 -22.03
CA ALA A 107 1.58 4.66 -22.32
C ALA A 107 0.38 5.64 -22.37
N ALA A 108 0.41 6.73 -21.59
CA ALA A 108 -0.61 7.77 -21.63
C ALA A 108 -0.51 8.59 -22.92
N ALA A 109 0.70 9.04 -23.28
CA ALA A 109 0.95 9.78 -24.51
C ALA A 109 0.59 8.97 -25.77
N ALA A 110 0.89 7.66 -25.77
CA ALA A 110 0.52 6.78 -26.88
C ALA A 110 -1.00 6.65 -27.05
N LYS A 111 -1.76 6.64 -25.95
CA LYS A 111 -3.24 6.62 -25.99
C LYS A 111 -3.82 7.92 -26.53
N GLU A 112 -3.27 9.06 -26.09
CA GLU A 112 -3.68 10.38 -26.56
C GLU A 112 -3.35 10.62 -28.04
N ALA A 113 -2.24 10.08 -28.53
CA ALA A 113 -1.89 10.15 -29.96
C ALA A 113 -2.74 9.21 -30.85
N SER A 114 -3.43 8.25 -30.26
CA SER A 114 -4.27 7.27 -30.98
C SER A 114 -5.78 7.53 -30.86
N ALA A 115 -6.17 8.56 -30.11
CA ALA A 115 -7.56 8.98 -29.88
C ALA A 115 -7.90 10.20 -30.74
#